data_AF-A0A1B0CBS1-F1
#
_entry.id   AF-A0A1B0CBS1-F1
#
_cell.length_a   1.000
_cell.length_b   1.000
_cell.length_c   1.000
_cell.angle_alpha   90.00
_cell.angle_beta   90.00
_cell.angle_gamma   90.00
#
_symmetry.space_group_name_H-M   'P 1'
#
loop_
_entity.id
_entity.type
_entity.pdbx_description
1 polymer ?
#
loop_
_entity_poly.entity_id
_entity_poly.type
_entity_poly.pdbx_seq_one_letter_code
_entity_poly.pdbx_strand_id
1 'polypeptide(L)'
;LFTRVKEKIIYTYETTLLFLDIHLIKLVIFIGFMVCVKEPCFLHIFFTAIIVIAALSRTDSQILISRIFSVIVAVLFLAKMIYQVKYIEHHNYDVICNNVTNPNGINNADWFGFHKISENSTLTELLKNYIGYIAIVTIDAIIRYHQKIKRIKNGQSPERPDVMFPDVTRKDAEQNLRFMIKYLANYAFHRFGVECCLIVTVIVIGIRMDIIALFYSIWLCFLFAAKREKMAMLWPAFQWFSAMSIVVQYIVIVGVPPGFISLERGDSEEFANVGNAPGCYVVSDLSENYSGLHSANAGNATAVCVPN
;
A
#
# COMPACT_ATOMS: atom_id res chain seq x y z
N LEU A 1 31.20 -32.49 -23.28
CA LEU A 1 30.88 -31.88 -21.97
C LEU A 1 30.34 -30.46 -22.12
N PHE A 2 31.07 -29.56 -22.78
CA PHE A 2 30.71 -28.15 -22.96
C PHE A 2 29.32 -27.91 -23.58
N THR A 3 28.95 -28.65 -24.64
CA THR A 3 27.63 -28.54 -25.28
C THR A 3 26.48 -28.90 -24.33
N ARG A 4 26.61 -29.97 -23.54
CA ARG A 4 25.61 -30.38 -22.54
C ARG A 4 25.46 -29.35 -21.42
N VAL A 5 26.55 -28.72 -21.01
CA VAL A 5 26.52 -27.63 -20.00
C VAL A 5 25.81 -26.40 -20.57
N LYS A 6 26.13 -26.01 -21.81
CA LYS A 6 25.49 -24.89 -22.50
C LYS A 6 23.98 -25.08 -22.65
N GLU A 7 23.53 -26.25 -23.08
CA GLU A 7 22.11 -26.58 -23.19
C GLU A 7 21.39 -26.50 -21.85
N LYS A 8 22.00 -27.00 -20.78
CA LYS A 8 21.42 -26.95 -19.43
C LYS A 8 21.29 -25.51 -18.93
N ILE A 9 22.30 -24.66 -19.18
CA ILE A 9 22.27 -23.23 -18.82
C ILE A 9 21.15 -22.51 -19.58
N ILE A 10 21.06 -22.71 -20.89
CA ILE A 10 20.00 -22.12 -21.72
C ILE A 10 18.63 -22.56 -21.21
N TYR A 11 18.44 -23.85 -20.95
CA TYR A 11 17.19 -24.38 -20.41
C TYR A 11 16.81 -23.73 -19.06
N THR A 12 17.77 -23.61 -18.13
CA THR A 12 17.52 -22.96 -16.83
C THR A 12 17.21 -21.48 -16.96
N TYR A 13 17.88 -20.77 -17.88
CA TYR A 13 17.65 -19.36 -18.14
C TYR A 13 16.26 -19.12 -18.70
N GLU A 14 15.86 -19.90 -19.71
CA GLU A 14 14.53 -19.79 -20.33
C GLU A 14 13.41 -20.09 -19.34
N THR A 15 13.61 -21.14 -18.52
CA THR A 15 12.68 -21.50 -17.44
C THR A 15 12.54 -20.37 -16.42
N THR A 16 13.65 -19.74 -16.03
CA THR A 16 13.64 -18.62 -15.08
C THR A 16 12.93 -17.39 -15.65
N LEU A 17 13.18 -17.05 -16.91
CA LEU A 17 12.49 -15.94 -17.57
C LEU A 17 10.99 -16.20 -17.72
N LEU A 18 10.58 -17.44 -17.96
CA LEU A 18 9.17 -17.79 -18.04
C LEU A 18 8.48 -17.64 -16.67
N PHE A 19 9.11 -18.13 -15.61
CA PHE A 19 8.64 -17.91 -14.23
C PHE A 19 8.50 -16.41 -13.94
N LEU A 20 9.52 -15.64 -14.30
CA LEU A 20 9.52 -14.21 -14.08
C LEU A 20 8.41 -13.51 -14.88
N ASP A 21 8.20 -13.83 -16.16
CA ASP A 21 7.11 -13.26 -16.98
C ASP A 21 5.72 -13.45 -16.34
N ILE A 22 5.46 -14.62 -15.73
CA ILE A 22 4.18 -14.91 -15.07
C ILE A 22 4.03 -14.13 -13.74
N HIS A 23 5.08 -14.10 -12.91
CA HIS A 23 4.98 -13.55 -11.55
C HIS A 23 5.28 -12.05 -11.44
N LEU A 24 5.98 -11.46 -12.42
CA LEU A 24 6.49 -10.10 -12.32
C LEU A 24 5.39 -9.04 -12.31
N ILE A 25 4.22 -9.28 -12.92
CA ILE A 25 3.08 -8.35 -12.79
C ILE A 25 2.63 -8.18 -11.34
N LYS A 26 2.58 -9.28 -10.59
CA LYS A 26 2.17 -9.28 -9.17
C LYS A 26 3.21 -8.54 -8.33
N LEU A 27 4.49 -8.72 -8.66
CA LEU A 27 5.59 -8.00 -8.03
C LEU A 27 5.52 -6.49 -8.32
N VAL A 28 5.25 -6.08 -9.56
CA VAL A 28 5.10 -4.66 -9.93
C VAL A 28 3.96 -4.00 -9.16
N ILE A 29 2.80 -4.65 -9.06
CA ILE A 29 1.65 -4.15 -8.28
C ILE A 29 2.01 -4.04 -6.79
N PHE A 30 2.65 -5.07 -6.22
CA PHE A 30 3.09 -5.05 -4.83
C PHE A 30 4.08 -3.91 -4.54
N ILE A 31 5.05 -3.69 -5.42
CA ILE A 31 6.04 -2.64 -5.24
C ILE A 31 5.43 -1.26 -5.47
N GLY A 32 4.51 -1.12 -6.42
CA GLY A 32 3.72 0.09 -6.59
C GLY A 32 2.96 0.46 -5.32
N PHE A 33 2.31 -0.51 -4.68
CA PHE A 33 1.67 -0.32 -3.37
C PHE A 33 2.68 0.11 -2.29
N MET A 34 3.85 -0.52 -2.24
CA MET A 34 4.90 -0.15 -1.28
C MET A 34 5.41 1.27 -1.47
N VAL A 35 5.52 1.77 -2.71
CA VAL A 35 5.86 3.18 -2.97
C VAL A 35 4.81 4.11 -2.36
N CYS A 36 3.53 3.81 -2.54
CA CYS A 36 2.46 4.63 -1.97
C CYS A 36 2.46 4.64 -0.44
N VAL A 37 2.79 3.52 0.20
CA VAL A 37 2.82 3.38 1.66
C VAL A 37 4.05 4.01 2.30
N LYS A 38 5.21 4.00 1.63
CA LYS A 38 6.45 4.54 2.20
C LYS A 38 6.46 6.06 2.34
N GLU A 39 5.71 6.74 1.48
CA GLU A 39 5.51 8.19 1.53
C GLU A 39 4.00 8.44 1.48
N PRO A 40 3.31 8.46 2.64
CA PRO A 40 1.88 8.74 2.69
C PRO A 40 1.65 10.19 2.27
N CYS A 41 0.86 10.39 1.22
CA CYS A 41 0.45 11.72 0.79
C CYS A 41 -0.94 11.69 0.18
N PHE A 42 -1.57 12.85 0.10
CA PHE A 42 -2.91 12.97 -0.48
C PHE A 42 -3.00 12.42 -1.90
N LEU A 43 -2.03 12.75 -2.75
CA LEU A 43 -2.01 12.30 -4.15
C LEU A 43 -2.00 10.76 -4.26
N HIS A 44 -1.31 10.09 -3.34
CA HIS A 44 -1.21 8.64 -3.31
C HIS A 44 -2.47 7.93 -2.81
N ILE A 45 -3.47 8.62 -2.24
CA ILE A 45 -4.75 7.99 -1.85
C ILE A 45 -5.44 7.38 -3.07
N PHE A 46 -5.59 8.17 -4.14
CA PHE A 46 -6.23 7.72 -5.36
C PHE A 46 -5.46 6.58 -6.03
N PHE A 47 -4.12 6.66 -6.03
CA PHE A 47 -3.28 5.62 -6.61
C PHE A 47 -3.31 4.33 -5.80
N THR A 48 -3.35 4.41 -4.48
CA THR A 48 -3.50 3.25 -3.60
C THR A 48 -4.81 2.52 -3.90
N ALA A 49 -5.92 3.26 -4.04
CA ALA A 49 -7.21 2.67 -4.41
C ALA A 49 -7.15 1.95 -5.76
N ILE A 50 -6.57 2.59 -6.79
CA ILE A 50 -6.39 1.97 -8.12
C ILE A 50 -5.54 0.70 -8.06
N ILE A 51 -4.42 0.72 -7.34
CA ILE A 51 -3.51 -0.43 -7.24
C ILE A 51 -4.16 -1.60 -6.51
N VAL A 52 -4.92 -1.32 -5.46
CA VAL A 52 -5.65 -2.35 -4.71
C VAL A 52 -6.74 -2.97 -5.58
N ILE A 53 -7.49 -2.16 -6.36
CA ILE A 53 -8.46 -2.67 -7.34
C ILE A 53 -7.75 -3.48 -8.44
N ALA A 54 -6.57 -3.04 -8.89
CA ALA A 54 -5.76 -3.77 -9.87
C ALA A 54 -5.40 -5.17 -9.34
N ALA A 55 -4.98 -5.27 -8.06
CA ALA A 55 -4.64 -6.54 -7.44
C ALA A 55 -5.81 -7.55 -7.43
N LEU A 56 -7.05 -7.08 -7.40
CA LEU A 56 -8.26 -7.90 -7.48
C LEU A 56 -8.70 -8.21 -8.92
N SER A 57 -8.20 -7.47 -9.91
CA SER A 57 -8.64 -7.54 -11.30
C SER A 57 -7.98 -8.68 -12.08
N ARG A 58 -8.52 -8.98 -13.27
CA ARG A 58 -7.92 -9.95 -14.22
C ARG A 58 -6.55 -9.46 -14.71
N THR A 59 -5.71 -10.40 -15.16
CA THR A 59 -4.34 -10.13 -15.61
C THR A 59 -4.27 -9.05 -16.70
N ASP A 60 -5.19 -9.01 -17.65
CA ASP A 60 -5.18 -8.00 -18.72
C ASP A 60 -5.41 -6.59 -18.16
N SER A 61 -6.38 -6.45 -17.26
CA SER A 61 -6.65 -5.20 -16.55
C SER A 61 -5.48 -4.79 -15.66
N GLN A 62 -4.83 -5.75 -14.99
CA GLN A 62 -3.61 -5.49 -14.20
C GLN A 62 -2.51 -4.87 -15.05
N ILE A 63 -2.29 -5.37 -16.27
CA ILE A 63 -1.28 -4.85 -17.19
C ILE A 63 -1.63 -3.44 -17.66
N LEU A 64 -2.90 -3.19 -17.98
CA LEU A 64 -3.36 -1.86 -18.39
C LEU A 64 -3.17 -0.85 -17.26
N ILE A 65 -3.65 -1.19 -16.05
CA ILE A 65 -3.55 -0.32 -14.88
C ILE A 65 -2.09 -0.08 -14.51
N SER A 66 -1.22 -1.09 -14.54
CA SER A 66 0.20 -0.91 -14.21
C SER A 66 0.91 0.02 -15.19
N ARG A 67 0.54 -0.01 -16.48
CA ARG A 67 1.08 0.93 -17.48
C ARG A 67 0.65 2.37 -17.21
N ILE A 68 -0.64 2.58 -16.92
CA ILE A 68 -1.16 3.91 -16.55
C ILE A 68 -0.47 4.41 -15.27
N PHE A 69 -0.38 3.55 -14.25
CA PHE A 69 0.30 3.87 -13.00
C PHE A 69 1.78 4.19 -13.21
N SER A 70 2.48 3.50 -14.11
CA SER A 70 3.87 3.85 -14.45
C SER A 70 4.02 5.25 -15.04
N VAL A 71 3.09 5.69 -15.90
CA VAL A 71 3.13 7.04 -16.47
C VAL A 71 2.90 8.08 -15.37
N ILE A 72 1.93 7.83 -14.49
CA ILE A 72 1.64 8.69 -13.33
C ILE A 72 2.87 8.83 -12.43
N VAL A 73 3.50 7.71 -12.07
CA VAL A 73 4.70 7.71 -11.21
C VAL A 73 5.84 8.48 -11.87
N ALA A 74 6.01 8.39 -13.19
CA ALA A 74 6.99 9.18 -13.92
C ALA A 74 6.68 10.69 -13.88
N VAL A 75 5.41 11.08 -14.02
CA VAL A 75 4.99 12.48 -13.88
C VAL A 75 5.23 13.00 -12.46
N LEU A 76 4.89 12.22 -11.42
CA LEU A 76 5.15 12.59 -10.02
C LEU A 76 6.65 12.71 -9.73
N PHE A 77 7.46 11.80 -10.27
CA PHE A 77 8.91 11.86 -10.16
C PHE A 77 9.45 13.17 -10.75
N LEU A 78 9.03 13.54 -11.97
CA LEU A 78 9.42 14.80 -12.60
C LEU A 78 8.91 16.01 -11.82
N ALA A 79 7.68 15.98 -11.32
CA ALA A 79 7.12 17.06 -10.51
C ALA A 79 7.93 17.26 -9.22
N LYS A 80 8.31 16.18 -8.54
CA LYS A 80 9.18 16.22 -7.35
C LYS A 80 10.57 16.80 -7.67
N MET A 81 11.10 16.54 -8.86
CA MET A 81 12.36 17.14 -9.33
C MET A 81 12.24 18.64 -9.61
N ILE A 82 11.15 19.05 -10.26
CA ILE A 82 10.89 20.47 -10.52
C ILE A 82 10.68 21.24 -9.20
N TYR A 83 10.04 20.62 -8.19
CA TYR A 83 9.85 21.23 -6.87
C TYR A 83 11.16 21.59 -6.16
N GLN A 84 12.29 20.94 -6.50
CA GLN A 84 13.59 21.28 -5.94
C GLN A 84 14.22 22.56 -6.51
N VAL A 85 13.61 23.19 -7.53
CA VAL A 85 14.12 24.45 -8.10
C VAL A 85 14.11 25.55 -7.04
N LYS A 86 15.18 26.37 -7.03
CA LYS A 86 15.37 27.45 -6.03
C LYS A 86 14.19 28.41 -5.95
N TYR A 87 13.55 28.68 -7.08
CA TYR A 87 12.42 29.61 -7.22
C TYR A 87 11.16 29.20 -6.45
N ILE A 88 10.94 27.91 -6.19
CA ILE A 88 9.77 27.45 -5.43
C ILE A 88 10.11 27.49 -3.96
N GLU A 89 9.61 28.51 -3.26
CA GLU A 89 9.84 28.67 -1.83
C GLU A 89 8.81 27.88 -1.02
N HIS A 90 9.31 26.95 -0.19
CA HIS A 90 8.45 26.04 0.58
C HIS A 90 7.58 26.81 1.58
N HIS A 91 8.11 27.87 2.18
CA HIS A 91 7.41 28.67 3.20
C HIS A 91 6.16 29.39 2.70
N ASN A 92 6.02 29.61 1.38
CA ASN A 92 4.81 30.22 0.80
C ASN A 92 3.57 29.33 0.95
N TYR A 93 3.74 28.05 1.29
CA TYR A 93 2.66 27.09 1.49
C TYR A 93 2.42 26.78 2.98
N ASP A 94 3.10 27.48 3.89
CA ASP A 94 2.91 27.31 5.33
C ASP A 94 1.57 27.89 5.77
N VAL A 95 0.84 27.10 6.56
CA VAL A 95 -0.33 27.58 7.30
C VAL A 95 0.11 27.78 8.75
N ILE A 96 0.16 29.05 9.17
CA ILE A 96 0.51 29.40 10.54
C ILE A 96 -0.73 29.18 11.42
N CYS A 97 -0.71 28.10 12.19
CA CYS A 97 -1.64 27.93 13.29
C CYS A 97 -1.11 28.73 14.49
N ASN A 98 -1.91 29.65 15.04
CA ASN A 98 -1.56 30.40 16.26
C ASN A 98 -1.57 29.50 17.52
N ASN A 99 -0.75 28.46 17.56
CA ASN A 99 -0.66 27.54 18.69
C ASN A 99 0.79 27.45 19.20
N VAL A 100 0.95 27.61 20.52
CA VAL A 100 2.24 27.71 21.24
C VAL A 100 3.10 26.44 21.09
N THR A 101 2.51 25.34 20.61
CA THR A 101 3.15 24.02 20.49
C THR A 101 3.84 23.73 19.15
N ASN A 102 3.59 24.48 18.07
CA ASN A 102 4.30 24.32 16.79
C ASN A 102 4.48 25.68 16.09
N PRO A 103 5.52 26.45 16.44
CA PRO A 103 5.74 27.80 15.90
C PRO A 103 6.09 27.82 14.40
N ASN A 104 6.37 26.68 13.79
CA ASN A 104 6.82 26.59 12.40
C ASN A 104 5.66 26.39 11.39
N GLY A 105 4.40 26.40 11.83
CA GLY A 105 3.24 26.17 10.95
C GLY A 105 3.17 24.73 10.42
N ILE A 106 2.07 24.39 9.73
CA ILE A 106 1.94 23.13 9.00
C ILE A 106 1.83 23.44 7.51
N ASN A 107 2.67 22.82 6.69
CA ASN A 107 2.76 23.13 5.28
C ASN A 107 1.77 22.29 4.44
N ASN A 108 0.99 22.96 3.57
CA ASN A 108 0.08 22.26 2.66
C ASN A 108 0.83 21.42 1.61
N ALA A 109 2.02 21.84 1.18
CA ALA A 109 2.84 21.12 0.21
C ALA A 109 3.33 19.77 0.74
N ASP A 110 3.66 19.68 2.03
CA ASP A 110 4.04 18.42 2.67
C ASP A 110 2.88 17.41 2.68
N TRP A 111 1.65 17.88 2.92
CA TRP A 111 0.45 17.05 2.84
C TRP A 111 0.17 16.51 1.42
N PHE A 112 0.48 17.32 0.39
CA PHE A 112 0.48 16.87 -1.01
C PHE A 112 1.67 15.93 -1.35
N GLY A 113 2.69 15.85 -0.49
CA GLY A 113 3.86 15.00 -0.63
C GLY A 113 5.06 15.66 -1.31
N PHE A 114 5.08 17.00 -1.39
CA PHE A 114 6.19 17.79 -1.95
C PHE A 114 7.04 18.39 -0.84
N HIS A 115 8.22 17.80 -0.65
CA HIS A 115 9.19 18.23 0.36
C HIS A 115 10.41 18.85 -0.32
N LYS A 116 10.96 19.91 0.26
CA LYS A 116 12.22 20.50 -0.20
C LYS A 116 13.39 19.90 0.57
N ILE A 117 14.51 19.67 -0.12
CA ILE A 117 15.71 19.12 0.52
C ILE A 117 16.24 20.10 1.57
N SER A 118 16.40 19.59 2.80
CA SER A 118 17.15 20.23 3.88
C SER A 118 18.63 19.82 3.81
N GLU A 119 19.52 20.61 4.40
CA GLU A 119 20.99 20.41 4.41
C GLU A 119 21.43 19.00 4.87
N ASN A 120 20.57 18.28 5.60
CA ASN A 120 20.87 16.93 6.12
C ASN A 120 20.24 15.77 5.32
N SER A 121 19.49 16.06 4.25
CA SER A 121 18.79 15.04 3.45
C SER A 121 19.31 15.03 2.01
N THR A 122 19.38 13.86 1.38
CA THR A 122 19.83 13.76 -0.03
C THR A 122 18.65 13.61 -0.98
N LEU A 123 18.78 14.15 -2.19
CA LEU A 123 17.80 13.95 -3.28
C LEU A 123 17.51 12.46 -3.54
N THR A 124 18.54 11.63 -3.43
CA THR A 124 18.45 10.19 -3.61
C THR A 124 17.56 9.53 -2.57
N GLU A 125 17.54 10.03 -1.34
CA GLU A 125 16.70 9.46 -0.28
C GLU A 125 15.20 9.69 -0.55
N LEU A 126 14.85 10.87 -1.05
CA LEU A 126 13.47 11.22 -1.42
C LEU A 126 12.99 10.45 -2.66
N LEU A 127 13.91 10.07 -3.56
CA LEU A 127 13.57 9.42 -4.81
C LEU A 127 13.83 7.91 -4.85
N LYS A 128 14.47 7.32 -3.83
CA LYS A 128 14.89 5.91 -3.84
C LYS A 128 13.76 4.95 -4.18
N ASN A 129 12.57 5.20 -3.63
CA ASN A 129 11.38 4.37 -3.82
C ASN A 129 10.89 4.45 -5.28
N TYR A 130 10.85 5.66 -5.85
CA TYR A 130 10.45 5.91 -7.23
C TYR A 130 11.42 5.30 -8.24
N ILE A 131 12.74 5.47 -8.02
CA ILE A 131 13.78 4.88 -8.87
C ILE A 131 13.69 3.35 -8.83
N GLY A 132 13.52 2.76 -7.64
CA GLY A 132 13.33 1.32 -7.49
C GLY A 132 12.11 0.80 -8.24
N TYR A 133 10.98 1.49 -8.17
CA TYR A 133 9.78 1.13 -8.92
C TYR A 133 9.99 1.23 -10.44
N ILE A 134 10.56 2.33 -10.94
CA ILE A 134 10.84 2.52 -12.38
C ILE A 134 11.78 1.42 -12.89
N ALA A 135 12.81 1.06 -12.12
CA ALA A 135 13.73 -0.01 -12.49
C ALA A 135 13.01 -1.35 -12.67
N ILE A 136 12.11 -1.69 -11.75
CA ILE A 136 11.38 -2.97 -11.79
C ILE A 136 10.33 -3.00 -12.90
N VAL A 137 9.62 -1.90 -13.15
CA VAL A 137 8.72 -1.77 -14.30
C VAL A 137 9.49 -1.88 -15.61
N THR A 138 10.70 -1.33 -15.69
CA THR A 138 11.54 -1.42 -16.89
C THR A 138 11.98 -2.87 -17.12
N ILE A 139 12.42 -3.58 -16.08
CA ILE A 139 12.75 -5.01 -16.14
C ILE A 139 11.52 -5.82 -16.62
N ASP A 140 10.33 -5.50 -16.11
CA ASP A 140 9.06 -6.11 -16.52
C ASP A 140 8.75 -5.90 -18.00
N ALA A 141 8.89 -4.66 -18.48
CA ALA A 141 8.71 -4.35 -19.89
C ALA A 141 9.72 -5.10 -20.78
N ILE A 142 11.00 -5.15 -20.39
CA ILE A 142 12.07 -5.84 -21.13
C ILE A 142 11.78 -7.33 -21.24
N ILE A 143 11.44 -8.00 -20.13
CA ILE A 143 11.19 -9.44 -20.13
C ILE A 143 9.98 -9.78 -20.97
N ARG A 144 8.88 -9.03 -20.83
CA ARG A 144 7.68 -9.23 -21.64
C ARG A 144 7.94 -9.05 -23.12
N TYR A 145 8.69 -8.01 -23.47
CA TYR A 145 9.05 -7.74 -24.85
C TYR A 145 9.90 -8.86 -25.44
N HIS A 146 10.92 -9.32 -24.70
CA HIS A 146 11.77 -10.43 -25.10
C HIS A 146 10.96 -11.72 -25.32
N GLN A 147 10.10 -12.06 -24.36
CA GLN A 147 9.24 -13.24 -24.44
C GLN A 147 8.25 -13.16 -25.61
N LYS A 148 7.65 -11.98 -25.84
CA LYS A 148 6.73 -11.76 -26.97
C LYS A 148 7.43 -11.94 -28.32
N ILE A 149 8.62 -11.37 -28.51
CA ILE A 149 9.40 -11.55 -29.74
C ILE A 149 9.74 -13.02 -29.95
N LYS A 150 10.19 -13.71 -28.90
CA LYS A 150 10.56 -15.14 -28.99
C LYS A 150 9.37 -15.98 -29.45
N ARG A 151 8.17 -15.75 -28.89
CA ARG A 151 6.93 -16.47 -29.27
C ARG A 151 6.57 -16.21 -30.73
N ILE A 152 6.62 -14.96 -31.18
CA ILE A 152 6.34 -14.58 -32.58
C ILE A 152 7.32 -15.26 -33.54
N LYS A 153 8.63 -15.28 -33.21
CA LYS A 153 9.64 -15.96 -34.02
C LYS A 153 9.43 -17.48 -34.10
N ASN A 154 8.90 -18.08 -33.04
CA ASN A 154 8.62 -19.50 -32.95
C ASN A 154 7.22 -19.88 -33.49
N GLY A 155 6.45 -18.93 -34.05
CA GLY A 155 5.09 -19.17 -34.55
C GLY A 155 4.06 -19.50 -33.46
N GLN A 156 4.35 -19.20 -32.20
CA GLN A 156 3.46 -19.43 -31.06
C GLN A 156 2.53 -18.23 -30.83
N SER A 157 1.40 -18.46 -30.13
CA SER A 157 0.52 -17.36 -29.71
C SER A 157 1.32 -16.29 -28.94
N PRO A 158 1.11 -14.99 -29.21
CA PRO A 158 1.78 -13.91 -28.50
C PRO A 158 1.31 -13.78 -27.04
N GLU A 159 0.21 -14.45 -26.69
CA GLU A 159 -0.36 -14.44 -25.34
C GLU A 159 0.51 -15.18 -24.33
N ARG A 160 0.27 -14.89 -23.05
CA ARG A 160 1.00 -15.55 -21.98
C ARG A 160 0.51 -16.98 -21.79
N PRO A 161 1.42 -17.95 -21.62
CA PRO A 161 1.02 -19.28 -21.20
C PRO A 161 0.50 -19.23 -19.75
N ASP A 162 -0.62 -19.91 -19.50
CA ASP A 162 -1.21 -20.03 -18.17
C ASP A 162 -0.38 -20.92 -17.23
N VAL A 163 0.48 -21.77 -17.79
CA VAL A 163 1.22 -22.82 -17.06
C VAL A 163 2.69 -22.84 -17.49
N MET A 164 3.59 -23.00 -16.52
CA MET A 164 5.04 -22.97 -16.74
C MET A 164 5.57 -24.27 -17.37
N PHE A 165 5.04 -25.42 -16.97
CA PHE A 165 5.38 -26.73 -17.55
C PHE A 165 4.11 -27.45 -18.05
N PRO A 166 3.75 -27.33 -19.34
CA PRO A 166 2.55 -27.99 -19.88
C PRO A 166 2.67 -29.52 -19.88
N ASP A 167 3.89 -30.06 -19.94
CA ASP A 167 4.14 -31.50 -20.07
C ASP A 167 3.95 -32.29 -18.77
N VAL A 168 3.74 -31.63 -17.63
CA VAL A 168 3.66 -32.31 -16.32
C VAL A 168 2.20 -32.54 -15.94
N THR A 169 1.76 -33.79 -16.04
CA THR A 169 0.42 -34.20 -15.61
C THR A 169 0.43 -34.70 -14.16
N ARG A 170 -0.76 -34.81 -13.56
CA ARG A 170 -0.91 -35.34 -12.19
C ARG A 170 -0.34 -36.75 -12.03
N LYS A 171 -0.39 -37.57 -13.08
CA LYS A 171 0.12 -38.96 -13.06
C LYS A 171 1.64 -38.99 -12.96
N ASP A 172 2.32 -37.98 -13.52
CA ASP A 172 3.79 -37.91 -13.49
C ASP A 172 4.31 -37.44 -12.12
N ALA A 173 3.49 -36.70 -11.38
CA ALA A 173 3.83 -36.24 -10.03
C ALA A 173 4.00 -37.40 -9.02
N GLU A 174 3.35 -38.54 -9.26
CA GLU A 174 3.43 -39.73 -8.41
C GLU A 174 4.69 -40.57 -8.69
N GLN A 175 5.35 -40.36 -9.83
CA GLN A 175 6.48 -41.19 -10.25
C GLN A 175 7.81 -40.77 -9.63
N ASN A 176 8.07 -39.45 -9.53
CA ASN A 176 9.34 -38.94 -9.00
C ASN A 176 9.17 -37.59 -8.31
N LEU A 177 9.97 -37.36 -7.25
CA LEU A 177 10.02 -36.09 -6.51
C LEU A 177 10.27 -34.87 -7.42
N ARG A 178 11.08 -35.03 -8.48
CA ARG A 178 11.36 -33.96 -9.44
C ARG A 178 10.12 -33.54 -10.23
N PHE A 179 9.29 -34.49 -10.66
CA PHE A 179 8.04 -34.20 -11.34
C PHE A 179 6.99 -33.65 -10.36
N MET A 180 6.99 -34.13 -9.11
CA MET A 180 6.17 -33.57 -8.04
C MET A 180 6.46 -32.08 -7.80
N ILE A 181 7.73 -31.67 -7.73
CA ILE A 181 8.11 -30.25 -7.55
C ILE A 181 7.66 -29.41 -8.75
N LYS A 182 7.81 -29.91 -9.98
CA LYS A 182 7.34 -29.22 -11.18
C LYS A 182 5.81 -29.09 -11.20
N TYR A 183 5.09 -30.12 -10.77
CA TYR A 183 3.64 -30.09 -10.64
C TYR A 183 3.20 -29.08 -9.57
N LEU A 184 3.88 -29.06 -8.42
CA LEU A 184 3.62 -28.10 -7.35
C LEU A 184 3.90 -26.67 -7.81
N ALA A 185 4.98 -26.41 -8.55
CA ALA A 185 5.26 -25.08 -9.10
C ALA A 185 4.14 -24.55 -10.01
N ASN A 186 3.46 -25.42 -10.77
CA ASN A 186 2.31 -25.04 -11.59
C ASN A 186 1.01 -24.86 -10.79
N TYR A 187 0.69 -25.80 -9.89
CA TYR A 187 -0.65 -25.93 -9.29
C TYR A 187 -0.71 -25.74 -7.77
N ALA A 188 0.38 -25.34 -7.10
CA ALA A 188 0.42 -25.15 -5.64
C ALA A 188 -0.67 -24.19 -5.18
N PHE A 189 -0.73 -22.99 -5.76
CA PHE A 189 -1.70 -21.97 -5.35
C PHE A 189 -3.13 -22.34 -5.76
N HIS A 190 -3.30 -23.10 -6.85
CA HIS A 190 -4.62 -23.62 -7.23
C HIS A 190 -5.14 -24.64 -6.19
N ARG A 191 -4.26 -25.45 -5.59
CA ARG A 191 -4.66 -26.50 -4.64
C ARG A 191 -4.73 -26.04 -3.18
N PHE A 192 -3.81 -25.18 -2.76
CA PHE A 192 -3.62 -24.74 -1.37
C PHE A 192 -3.85 -23.22 -1.18
N GLY A 193 -4.36 -22.53 -2.20
CA GLY A 193 -4.46 -21.07 -2.18
C GLY A 193 -5.35 -20.53 -1.05
N VAL A 194 -6.49 -21.19 -0.79
CA VAL A 194 -7.41 -20.78 0.27
C VAL A 194 -6.75 -20.97 1.63
N GLU A 195 -6.13 -22.12 1.88
CA GLU A 195 -5.44 -22.44 3.12
C GLU A 195 -4.32 -21.43 3.40
N CYS A 196 -3.53 -21.09 2.37
CA CYS A 196 -2.51 -20.04 2.48
C CYS A 196 -3.13 -18.66 2.79
N CYS A 197 -4.22 -18.28 2.13
CA CYS A 197 -4.90 -17.01 2.39
C CYS A 197 -5.47 -16.93 3.81
N LEU A 198 -6.04 -18.01 4.34
CA LEU A 198 -6.53 -18.09 5.72
C LEU A 198 -5.38 -17.95 6.72
N ILE A 199 -4.25 -18.63 6.50
CA ILE A 199 -3.05 -18.50 7.34
C ILE A 199 -2.53 -17.05 7.34
N VAL A 200 -2.44 -16.41 6.16
CA VAL A 200 -2.02 -15.00 6.07
C VAL A 200 -3.00 -14.09 6.79
N THR A 201 -4.31 -14.35 6.72
CA THR A 201 -5.32 -13.58 7.45
C THR A 201 -5.15 -13.70 8.96
N VAL A 202 -4.88 -14.91 9.47
CA VAL A 202 -4.55 -15.14 10.89
C VAL A 202 -3.30 -14.37 11.30
N ILE A 203 -2.27 -14.37 10.47
CA ILE A 203 -1.04 -13.59 10.72
C ILE A 203 -1.33 -12.09 10.77
N VAL A 204 -2.15 -11.57 9.85
CA VAL A 204 -2.54 -10.15 9.84
C VAL A 204 -3.28 -9.77 11.13
N ILE A 205 -4.21 -10.62 11.59
CA ILE A 205 -4.92 -10.42 12.86
C ILE A 205 -3.95 -10.48 14.05
N GLY A 206 -2.97 -11.39 14.02
CA GLY A 206 -1.99 -11.52 15.11
C GLY A 206 -1.02 -10.35 15.21
N ILE A 207 -0.63 -9.77 14.06
CA ILE A 207 0.28 -8.61 14.02
C ILE A 207 -0.47 -7.31 14.35
N ARG A 208 -1.75 -7.21 13.96
CA ARG A 208 -2.55 -6.00 14.15
C ARG A 208 -3.52 -6.16 15.31
N MET A 209 -3.32 -5.38 16.37
CA MET A 209 -4.23 -5.33 17.52
C MET A 209 -5.15 -4.10 17.42
N ASP A 210 -5.87 -3.94 16.31
CA ASP A 210 -6.77 -2.81 16.05
C ASP A 210 -8.24 -3.23 15.81
N ILE A 211 -9.15 -2.26 15.71
CA ILE A 211 -10.58 -2.50 15.43
C ILE A 211 -10.77 -3.21 14.08
N ILE A 212 -9.88 -2.96 13.11
CA ILE A 212 -9.95 -3.58 11.79
C ILE A 212 -9.64 -5.08 11.88
N ALA A 213 -8.72 -5.49 12.74
CA ALA A 213 -8.42 -6.89 13.02
C ALA A 213 -9.62 -7.64 13.61
N LEU A 214 -10.49 -6.97 14.38
CA LEU A 214 -11.76 -7.56 14.85
C LEU A 214 -12.71 -7.86 13.68
N PHE A 215 -12.80 -6.97 12.69
CA PHE A 215 -13.60 -7.27 11.50
C PHE A 215 -13.00 -8.43 10.68
N TYR A 216 -11.67 -8.49 10.58
CA TYR A 216 -10.99 -9.62 9.93
C TYR A 216 -11.23 -10.95 10.65
N SER A 217 -11.27 -10.97 11.98
CA SER A 217 -11.55 -12.19 12.75
C SER A 217 -12.98 -12.68 12.54
N ILE A 218 -13.96 -11.76 12.48
CA ILE A 218 -15.36 -12.09 12.14
C ILE A 218 -15.44 -12.73 10.75
N TRP A 219 -14.81 -12.11 9.74
CA TRP A 219 -14.75 -12.68 8.39
C TRP A 219 -14.06 -14.04 8.35
N LEU A 220 -12.97 -14.21 9.11
CA LEU A 220 -12.25 -15.48 9.21
C LEU A 220 -13.16 -16.58 9.78
N CYS A 221 -13.95 -16.30 10.82
CA CYS A 221 -14.92 -17.25 11.37
C CYS A 221 -15.95 -17.70 10.32
N PHE A 222 -16.51 -16.76 9.55
CA PHE A 222 -17.44 -17.08 8.47
C PHE A 222 -16.79 -17.92 7.36
N LEU A 223 -15.57 -17.57 6.93
CA LEU A 223 -14.85 -18.29 5.89
C LEU A 223 -14.44 -19.70 6.36
N PHE A 224 -14.05 -19.86 7.63
CA PHE A 224 -13.66 -21.14 8.20
C PHE A 224 -14.84 -22.09 8.40
N ALA A 225 -16.02 -21.56 8.80
CA ALA A 225 -17.23 -22.35 8.98
C ALA A 225 -17.94 -22.70 7.64
N ALA A 226 -17.68 -21.96 6.57
CA ALA A 226 -18.33 -22.16 5.27
C ALA A 226 -17.78 -23.40 4.53
N LYS A 227 -18.69 -24.16 3.90
CA LYS A 227 -18.31 -25.18 2.91
C LYS A 227 -17.76 -24.50 1.64
N ARG A 228 -16.96 -25.23 0.86
CA ARG A 228 -16.26 -24.72 -0.34
C ARG A 228 -17.15 -23.96 -1.33
N GLU A 229 -18.39 -24.40 -1.53
CA GLU A 229 -19.35 -23.74 -2.43
C GLU A 229 -19.77 -22.35 -1.93
N LYS A 230 -20.12 -22.24 -0.64
CA LYS A 230 -20.49 -20.96 -0.02
C LYS A 230 -19.29 -20.04 0.14
N MET A 231 -18.12 -20.61 0.43
CA MET A 231 -16.87 -19.88 0.50
C MET A 231 -16.51 -19.23 -0.85
N ALA A 232 -16.70 -19.93 -1.97
CA ALA A 232 -16.48 -19.36 -3.30
C ALA A 232 -17.42 -18.18 -3.61
N MET A 233 -18.67 -18.25 -3.13
CA MET A 233 -19.64 -17.15 -3.26
C MET A 233 -19.31 -15.95 -2.36
N LEU A 234 -18.81 -16.19 -1.14
CA LEU A 234 -18.42 -15.15 -0.18
C LEU A 234 -17.05 -14.53 -0.48
N TRP A 235 -16.19 -15.23 -1.21
CA TRP A 235 -14.83 -14.79 -1.54
C TRP A 235 -14.75 -13.39 -2.15
N PRO A 236 -15.51 -13.02 -3.20
CA PRO A 236 -15.46 -11.67 -3.75
C PRO A 236 -15.90 -10.59 -2.74
N ALA A 237 -16.82 -10.91 -1.83
CA ALA A 237 -17.23 -9.97 -0.77
C ALA A 237 -16.07 -9.74 0.24
N PHE A 238 -15.38 -10.81 0.64
CA PHE A 238 -14.19 -10.71 1.50
C PHE A 238 -13.04 -9.95 0.81
N GLN A 239 -12.85 -10.17 -0.49
CA GLN A 239 -11.86 -9.45 -1.29
C GLN A 239 -12.15 -7.95 -1.34
N TRP A 240 -13.39 -7.56 -1.59
CA TRP A 240 -13.81 -6.15 -1.60
C TRP A 240 -13.71 -5.50 -0.22
N PHE A 241 -14.11 -6.21 0.83
CA PHE A 241 -13.92 -5.77 2.20
C PHE A 241 -12.44 -5.50 2.50
N SER A 242 -11.57 -6.44 2.12
CA SER A 242 -10.12 -6.30 2.31
C SER A 242 -9.52 -5.15 1.49
N ALA A 243 -10.03 -4.90 0.30
CA ALA A 243 -9.61 -3.75 -0.50
C ALA A 243 -10.03 -2.43 0.14
N MET A 244 -11.28 -2.33 0.58
CA MET A 244 -11.81 -1.13 1.22
C MET A 244 -11.09 -0.82 2.52
N SER A 245 -10.81 -1.84 3.34
CA SER A 245 -10.10 -1.67 4.61
C SER A 245 -8.69 -1.08 4.40
N ILE A 246 -7.96 -1.51 3.36
CA ILE A 246 -6.64 -0.96 3.02
C ILE A 246 -6.75 0.52 2.63
N VAL A 247 -7.75 0.89 1.83
CA VAL A 247 -7.95 2.29 1.43
C VAL A 247 -8.33 3.16 2.63
N VAL A 248 -9.23 2.69 3.50
CA VAL A 248 -9.62 3.41 4.72
C VAL A 248 -8.42 3.63 5.63
N GLN A 249 -7.59 2.60 5.85
CA GLN A 249 -6.36 2.73 6.63
C GLN A 249 -5.41 3.75 6.04
N TYR A 250 -5.28 3.76 4.71
CA TYR A 250 -4.43 4.71 4.02
C TYR A 250 -4.92 6.15 4.22
N ILE A 251 -6.23 6.39 4.12
CA ILE A 251 -6.84 7.71 4.39
C ILE A 251 -6.58 8.14 5.84
N VAL A 252 -6.73 7.22 6.80
CA VAL A 252 -6.45 7.50 8.22
C VAL A 252 -4.98 7.88 8.43
N ILE A 253 -4.05 7.24 7.73
CA ILE A 253 -2.61 7.56 7.81
C ILE A 253 -2.30 8.94 7.22
N VAL A 254 -2.96 9.34 6.13
CA VAL A 254 -2.75 10.66 5.51
C VAL A 254 -3.35 11.78 6.34
N GLY A 255 -4.49 11.54 7.00
CA GLY A 255 -5.15 12.53 7.84
C GLY A 255 -5.77 13.70 7.07
N VAL A 256 -6.22 14.70 7.83
CA VAL A 256 -6.96 15.88 7.32
C VAL A 256 -5.97 16.96 6.87
N PRO A 257 -6.30 17.76 5.82
CA PRO A 257 -5.40 18.82 5.38
C PRO A 257 -5.23 19.89 6.48
N PRO A 258 -4.02 20.45 6.65
CA PRO A 258 -3.75 21.44 7.69
C PRO A 258 -4.56 22.73 7.53
N GLY A 259 -4.93 23.11 6.30
CA GLY A 259 -5.81 24.25 6.04
C GLY A 259 -7.21 24.13 6.66
N PHE A 260 -7.78 22.92 6.75
CA PHE A 260 -9.12 22.74 7.35
C PHE A 260 -9.09 22.82 8.87
N ILE A 261 -8.03 22.31 9.50
CA ILE A 261 -7.83 22.42 10.95
C ILE A 261 -7.78 23.89 11.37
N SER A 262 -7.21 24.74 10.51
CA SER A 262 -7.11 26.18 10.75
C SER A 262 -8.45 26.91 10.60
N LEU A 263 -9.30 26.48 9.67
CA LEU A 263 -10.64 27.06 9.46
C LEU A 263 -11.62 26.67 10.56
N GLU A 264 -11.67 25.38 10.94
CA GLU A 264 -12.54 24.89 12.01
C GLU A 264 -12.16 25.53 13.36
N ARG A 265 -10.87 25.82 13.55
CA ARG A 265 -10.37 26.55 14.71
C ARG A 265 -10.61 28.07 14.62
N GLY A 266 -10.50 28.65 13.42
CA GLY A 266 -10.83 30.05 13.16
C GLY A 266 -12.29 30.36 13.47
N ASP A 267 -13.22 29.49 13.06
CA ASP A 267 -14.64 29.65 13.38
C ASP A 267 -14.88 29.55 14.90
N SER A 268 -14.20 28.64 15.59
CA SER A 268 -14.35 28.51 17.05
C SER A 268 -13.68 29.66 17.84
N GLU A 269 -12.61 30.26 17.33
CA GLU A 269 -12.03 31.50 17.89
C GLU A 269 -12.84 32.76 17.51
N GLU A 270 -13.51 32.80 16.36
CA GLU A 270 -14.41 33.90 15.99
C GLU A 270 -15.68 33.89 16.84
N PHE A 271 -16.23 32.70 17.15
CA PHE A 271 -17.28 32.54 18.16
C PHE A 271 -16.80 32.88 19.59
N ALA A 272 -15.52 32.63 19.92
CA ALA A 272 -14.96 33.05 21.21
C ALA A 272 -14.73 34.57 21.29
N ASN A 273 -14.37 35.23 20.19
CA ASN A 273 -14.10 36.67 20.14
C ASN A 273 -15.37 37.55 20.06
N VAL A 274 -16.53 36.98 19.68
CA VAL A 274 -17.84 37.61 19.90
C VAL A 274 -18.23 37.60 21.39
N GLY A 275 -17.55 36.78 22.20
CA GLY A 275 -17.74 36.64 23.65
C GLY A 275 -16.67 37.33 24.50
N ASN A 276 -16.01 38.41 24.04
CA ASN A 276 -15.10 39.21 24.87
C ASN A 276 -15.85 40.01 25.95
N ALA A 277 -16.39 39.29 26.92
CA ALA A 277 -16.49 39.69 28.32
C ALA A 277 -15.44 38.87 29.10
N PRO A 278 -14.76 39.45 30.10
CA PRO A 278 -13.52 38.91 30.61
C PRO A 278 -13.75 37.63 31.41
N GLY A 279 -12.98 36.59 31.09
CA GLY A 279 -12.80 35.40 31.93
C GLY A 279 -13.54 34.17 31.45
N CYS A 280 -12.87 33.35 30.63
CA CYS A 280 -13.12 31.91 30.50
C CYS A 280 -11.97 31.27 29.69
N TYR A 281 -11.08 30.54 30.37
CA TYR A 281 -10.10 29.68 29.70
C TYR A 281 -10.68 28.26 29.63
N VAL A 282 -10.72 27.68 28.43
CA VAL A 282 -11.05 26.26 28.25
C VAL A 282 -9.79 25.45 28.55
N VAL A 283 -9.79 24.75 29.70
CA VAL A 283 -8.79 23.73 30.02
C VAL A 283 -9.00 22.57 29.06
N SER A 284 -8.06 22.39 28.12
CA SER A 284 -7.95 21.15 27.35
C SER A 284 -7.10 20.19 28.17
N ASP A 285 -7.68 19.05 28.53
CA ASP A 285 -7.09 18.00 29.35
C ASP A 285 -5.65 17.64 28.92
N LEU A 286 -4.71 17.86 29.84
CA LEU A 286 -3.39 17.22 29.86
C LEU A 286 -3.53 15.93 30.70
N SER A 287 -3.78 14.82 30.03
CA SER A 287 -3.52 13.45 30.52
C SER A 287 -2.53 12.87 29.50
N GLU A 288 -1.29 12.52 29.81
CA GLU A 288 -0.88 11.56 30.83
C GLU A 288 0.55 11.85 31.30
N ASN A 289 0.76 11.95 32.62
CA ASN A 289 1.96 11.40 33.24
C ASN A 289 1.76 11.32 34.75
N TYR A 290 1.22 10.22 35.28
CA TYR A 290 1.49 9.81 36.67
C TYR A 290 1.35 8.30 36.84
N SER A 291 2.48 7.67 37.13
CA SER A 291 2.58 6.44 37.89
C SER A 291 2.25 6.73 39.36
N GLY A 292 1.38 5.92 39.97
CA GLY A 292 1.37 5.70 41.42
C GLY A 292 0.09 6.09 42.19
N LEU A 293 -0.57 5.03 42.69
CA LEU A 293 -1.32 4.93 43.96
C LEU A 293 -2.75 5.53 44.13
N HIS A 294 -3.66 4.59 44.43
CA HIS A 294 -4.87 4.65 45.28
C HIS A 294 -6.17 5.37 44.83
N SER A 295 -7.19 4.50 44.62
CA SER A 295 -8.56 4.56 45.18
C SER A 295 -9.57 5.63 44.73
N ALA A 296 -10.57 5.16 43.96
CA ALA A 296 -12.01 5.45 44.01
C ALA A 296 -12.53 6.88 44.28
N ASN A 297 -13.24 7.47 43.31
CA ASN A 297 -14.71 7.55 43.28
C ASN A 297 -15.22 8.37 42.08
N ALA A 298 -16.38 7.99 41.56
CA ALA A 298 -17.17 8.80 40.62
C ALA A 298 -17.79 10.02 41.33
N GLY A 299 -17.75 11.20 40.70
CA GLY A 299 -18.40 12.40 41.23
C GLY A 299 -18.36 13.59 40.28
N ASN A 300 -19.55 14.04 39.89
CA ASN A 300 -19.95 15.28 39.23
C ASN A 300 -18.90 16.40 39.08
N ALA A 301 -18.73 16.86 37.83
CA ALA A 301 -18.15 18.16 37.55
C ALA A 301 -19.09 19.28 38.04
N THR A 302 -18.72 19.95 39.12
CA THR A 302 -19.29 21.25 39.52
C THR A 302 -18.24 22.32 39.32
N ALA A 303 -18.49 23.24 38.39
CA ALA A 303 -17.71 24.45 38.24
C ALA A 303 -17.97 25.38 39.43
N VAL A 304 -16.92 25.76 40.15
CA VAL A 304 -16.96 26.79 41.21
C VAL A 304 -16.17 27.99 40.71
N CYS A 305 -16.87 29.09 40.42
CA CYS A 305 -16.25 30.39 40.18
C CYS A 305 -15.95 31.05 41.53
N VAL A 306 -14.69 31.40 41.78
CA VAL A 306 -14.29 32.28 42.89
C VAL A 306 -13.91 33.63 42.29
N PRO A 307 -14.45 34.76 42.77
CA PRO A 307 -14.13 36.07 42.25
C PRO A 307 -12.82 36.58 42.84
N ASN A 308 -11.86 36.93 41.97
CA ASN A 308 -11.18 38.24 41.95
C ASN A 308 -10.22 38.32 40.76
#